data_AF-W2XZC3-F1
#
_entry.id   AF-W2XZC3-F1
#
_cell.length_a   1.000
_cell.length_b   1.000
_cell.length_c   1.000
_cell.angle_alpha   90.00
_cell.angle_beta   90.00
_cell.angle_gamma   90.00
#
_symmetry.space_group_name_H-M   'P 1'
#
loop_
_entity.id
_entity.type
_entity.pdbx_description
1 polymer ?
#
loop_
_entity_poly.entity_id
_entity_poly.type
_entity_poly.pdbx_seq_one_letter_code
_entity_poly.pdbx_strand_id
1 'polypeptide(L)' 'MASTNRTALITGSTRGIDLAFANHYAKADWNVIGTARTNNNAEK' A
#
# COMPACT_ATOMS: atom_id res chain seq x y z
N MET A 1 1.60 23.72 6.48
CA MET A 1 0.75 23.37 5.32
C MET A 1 0.55 21.87 5.34
N ALA A 2 -0.70 21.38 5.42
CA ALA A 2 -0.94 19.93 5.33
C ALA A 2 -0.52 19.46 3.93
N SER A 3 0.46 18.56 3.86
CA SER A 3 0.82 17.91 2.61
C SER A 3 -0.43 17.20 2.10
N THR A 4 -0.97 17.60 0.95
CA THR A 4 -2.06 16.89 0.27
C THR A 4 -1.54 15.60 -0.37
N ASN A 5 -0.78 14.81 0.39
CA ASN A 5 -0.33 13.51 -0.05
C ASN A 5 -1.55 12.59 -0.10
N ARG A 6 -1.87 12.17 -1.32
CA ARG A 6 -3.01 11.31 -1.61
C ARG A 6 -2.82 9.99 -0.85
N THR A 7 -3.90 9.44 -0.33
CA THR A 7 -3.87 8.18 0.44
C THR A 7 -4.53 7.06 -0.36
N ALA A 8 -3.88 5.91 -0.43
CA ALA A 8 -4.41 4.70 -1.06
C ALA A 8 -4.61 3.58 -0.03
N LEU A 9 -5.83 3.02 0.03
CA LEU A 9 -6.13 1.80 0.77
C LEU A 9 -6.14 0.62 -0.20
N ILE A 10 -5.22 -0.33 -0.01
CA ILE A 10 -5.05 -1.48 -0.89
C ILE A 10 -5.37 -2.74 -0.10
N THR A 11 -6.17 -3.63 -0.71
CA THR A 11 -6.51 -4.93 -0.14
C THR A 11 -5.67 -6.02 -0.79
N GLY A 12 -5.30 -7.05 -0.02
CA GLY A 12 -4.48 -8.14 -0.56
C GLY A 12 -3.04 -7.75 -0.91
N SER A 13 -2.49 -6.69 -0.29
CA SER A 13 -1.22 -6.02 -0.65
C SER A 13 0.07 -6.81 -0.35
N THR A 14 -0.03 -8.14 -0.31
CA THR A 14 1.04 -9.06 0.10
C THR A 14 1.66 -9.81 -1.06
N ARG A 15 1.02 -9.79 -2.24
CA ARG A 15 1.49 -10.47 -3.45
C ARG A 15 0.74 -9.98 -4.68
N GLY A 16 1.26 -10.33 -5.86
CA GLY A 16 0.62 -10.05 -7.14
C GLY A 16 0.52 -8.55 -7.44
N ILE A 17 -0.57 -8.17 -8.13
CA ILE A 17 -0.74 -6.82 -8.66
C ILE A 17 -0.95 -5.77 -7.55
N ASP A 18 -1.58 -6.15 -6.45
CA ASP A 18 -1.85 -5.25 -5.32
C ASP A 18 -0.57 -4.83 -4.60
N LEU A 19 0.41 -5.74 -4.48
CA LEU A 19 1.74 -5.41 -4.00
C LEU A 19 2.49 -4.49 -4.98
N ALA A 20 2.34 -4.72 -6.30
CA ALA A 20 2.94 -3.85 -7.31
C ALA A 20 2.36 -2.42 -7.25
N PHE A 21 1.05 -2.30 -7.05
CA PHE A 21 0.38 -1.01 -6.85
C PHE A 21 0.81 -0.33 -5.56
N ALA A 22 0.89 -1.07 -4.45
CA ALA A 22 1.38 -0.52 -3.18
C ALA A 22 2.77 0.10 -3.33
N ASN A 23 3.68 -0.60 -4.02
CA ASN A 23 5.01 -0.10 -4.32
C ASN A 23 5.01 1.10 -5.28
N HIS A 24 4.15 1.09 -6.30
CA HIS A 24 4.04 2.18 -7.25
C HIS A 24 3.55 3.47 -6.59
N TYR A 25 2.50 3.39 -5.77
CA TYR A 25 1.95 4.54 -5.05
C TYR A 25 2.90 5.04 -3.95
N ALA A 26 3.59 4.14 -3.25
CA ALA A 26 4.63 4.54 -2.29
C ALA A 26 5.76 5.32 -2.97
N LYS A 27 6.20 4.89 -4.17
CA LYS A 27 7.19 5.62 -4.98
C LYS A 27 6.70 6.97 -5.51
N ALA A 28 5.38 7.12 -5.66
CA ALA A 28 4.74 8.36 -6.08
C ALA A 28 4.52 9.34 -4.92
N ASP A 29 5.08 9.08 -3.73
CA ASP A 29 4.90 9.86 -2.49
C ASP A 29 3.47 9.83 -1.93
N TRP A 30 2.70 8.79 -2.24
CA TRP A 30 1.38 8.59 -1.64
C TRP A 30 1.51 7.93 -0.27
N ASN A 31 0.59 8.25 0.63
CA ASN A 31 0.40 7.50 1.85
C ASN A 31 -0.33 6.18 1.53
N VAL A 32 0.33 5.04 1.71
CA VAL A 32 -0.22 3.73 1.34
C VAL A 32 -0.55 2.92 2.60
N ILE A 33 -1.81 2.49 2.69
CA ILE A 33 -2.29 1.57 3.73
C ILE A 33 -2.60 0.23 3.06
N GLY A 34 -1.75 -0.77 3.30
CA GLY A 34 -1.95 -2.13 2.80
C GLY A 34 -2.65 -3.01 3.84
N THR A 35 -3.58 -3.85 3.39
CA THR A 35 -4.27 -4.83 4.24
C THR A 35 -4.04 -6.26 3.76
N ALA A 36 -3.90 -7.18 4.71
CA ALA A 36 -3.62 -8.60 4.48
C ALA A 36 -4.52 -9.48 5.35
N ARG A 37 -4.68 -10.76 4.98
CA ARG A 37 -5.30 -11.76 5.87
C ARG A 37 -4.38 -12.04 7.06
N THR A 38 -4.95 -12.39 8.21
CA THR A 38 -4.26 -12.62 9.50
C THR A 38 -3.02 -13.52 9.44
N ASN A 39 -2.98 -14.50 8.53
CA ASN A 39 -1.83 -15.42 8.38
C ASN A 39 -0.92 -15.10 7.19
N ASN A 40 -1.10 -13.94 6.55
CA ASN A 40 -0.27 -13.51 5.46
C ASN A 40 0.56 -12.32 5.95
N ASN A 41 1.84 -12.57 6.15
CA ASN A 41 2.80 -11.56 6.57
C ASN A 41 2.76 -10.38 5.59
N ALA A 42 2.21 -9.25 6.05
CA ALA A 42 2.39 -7.94 5.42
C ALA A 42 3.75 -7.38 5.85
N GLU A 43 4.79 -8.18 5.67
CA GLU A 43 6.15 -7.81 5.98
C GLU A 43 6.74 -7.00 4.82
N LYS A 44 7.57 -6.04 5.21
CA LYS A 44 7.87 -4.81 4.49
C LYS A 44 8.74 -5.01 3.25
#